data_AF-A0A955D868-F1
#
_entry.id   AF-A0A955D868-F1
#
_cell.length_a   1.000
_cell.length_b   1.000
_cell.length_c   1.000
_cell.angle_alpha   90.00
_cell.angle_beta   90.00
_cell.angle_gamma   90.00
#
_symmetry.space_group_name_H-M   'P 1'
#
loop_
_entity.id
_entity.type
_entity.pdbx_description
1 polymer ?
#
loop_
_entity_poly.entity_id
_entity_poly.type
_entity_poly.pdbx_seq_one_letter_code
_entity_poly.pdbx_strand_id
1 'polypeptide(L)'
;MVGHHIGQLFLRVGLAATFLVAGLSKVMEKSEFSGESAAILANMGVIKQATAPTPGGEANDEGGSTEPIAFQPGRSRQPAGGDPLEQPAATPEGEPEAPPATTPPAATPPESQPEIRSITPRQPAAEPEEGSEEGSTGATAGARYSADDFPTPVMLPRVYGIAVMLKQRAHPAADENGRVPMAIVPGWAADTKVPGLGMATPVVLAWAAALTEIIGGGMLLVGFMSRLWALGLVGVMSTAIWTVTIGPAMQTGKAFLGFLPSHSHIFAMTEHGYAYAHEFWQLALLCMAFAVMFAGPGALSIDGILFGGRDDDGGDAE
;
A
#
# COMPACT_ATOMS: atom_id res chain seq x y z
N MET A 1 -21.77 11.66 -31.92
CA MET A 1 -21.45 12.46 -30.72
C MET A 1 -21.97 11.85 -29.43
N VAL A 2 -23.23 11.37 -29.34
CA VAL A 2 -23.82 10.79 -28.11
C VAL A 2 -22.98 9.68 -27.45
N GLY A 3 -22.42 8.75 -28.23
CA GLY A 3 -21.65 7.61 -27.69
C GLY A 3 -20.39 8.00 -26.89
N HIS A 4 -19.72 9.09 -27.26
CA HIS A 4 -18.51 9.55 -26.57
C HIS A 4 -18.82 10.02 -25.14
N HIS A 5 -19.94 10.73 -24.96
CA HIS A 5 -20.37 11.22 -23.65
C HIS A 5 -20.81 10.09 -22.72
N ILE A 6 -21.44 9.04 -23.27
CA ILE A 6 -21.85 7.87 -22.49
C ILE A 6 -20.62 7.14 -21.95
N GLY A 7 -19.61 6.86 -22.80
CA GLY A 7 -18.39 6.18 -22.37
C GLY A 7 -17.64 6.95 -21.27
N GLN A 8 -17.52 8.27 -21.42
CA GLN A 8 -16.89 9.13 -20.42
C GLN A 8 -17.66 9.14 -19.09
N LEU A 9 -19.00 9.14 -19.13
CA LEU A 9 -19.82 9.06 -17.93
C LEU A 9 -19.60 7.75 -17.19
N PHE A 10 -19.63 6.60 -17.88
CA PHE A 10 -19.39 5.30 -17.26
C PHE A 10 -18.00 5.21 -16.62
N LEU A 11 -16.97 5.69 -17.35
CA LEU A 11 -15.61 5.68 -16.85
C LEU A 11 -15.48 6.55 -15.59
N ARG A 12 -16.10 7.73 -15.58
CA ARG A 12 -16.11 8.64 -14.42
C ARG A 12 -16.85 8.05 -13.21
N VAL A 13 -18.05 7.51 -13.42
CA VAL A 13 -18.87 6.93 -12.35
C VAL A 13 -18.20 5.69 -11.77
N GLY A 14 -17.67 4.81 -12.61
CA GLY A 14 -16.95 3.61 -12.17
C GLY A 14 -15.73 3.97 -11.34
N LEU A 15 -14.88 4.87 -11.85
CA LEU A 15 -13.68 5.33 -11.14
C LEU A 15 -14.03 6.01 -9.81
N ALA A 16 -15.00 6.92 -9.83
CA ALA A 16 -15.47 7.64 -8.64
C ALA A 16 -15.99 6.69 -7.55
N ALA A 17 -16.82 5.71 -7.93
CA ALA A 17 -17.36 4.73 -7.01
C ALA A 17 -16.24 3.88 -6.38
N THR A 18 -15.28 3.41 -7.18
CA THR A 18 -14.15 2.64 -6.68
C THR A 18 -13.34 3.42 -5.65
N PHE A 19 -12.99 4.68 -5.93
CA PHE A 19 -12.19 5.48 -5.00
C PHE A 19 -12.95 5.95 -3.77
N LEU A 20 -14.25 6.26 -3.89
CA LEU A 20 -15.09 6.55 -2.74
C LEU A 20 -15.10 5.37 -1.76
N VAL A 21 -15.34 4.16 -2.26
CA VAL A 21 -15.34 2.95 -1.43
C VAL A 21 -13.96 2.68 -0.85
N ALA A 22 -12.90 2.79 -1.66
CA ALA A 22 -11.52 2.57 -1.23
C ALA A 22 -11.04 3.58 -0.18
N GLY A 23 -11.46 4.84 -0.28
CA GLY A 23 -11.12 5.89 0.69
C GLY A 23 -11.94 5.76 1.98
N LEU A 24 -13.25 5.49 1.87
CA LEU A 24 -14.11 5.28 3.04
C LEU A 24 -13.67 4.08 3.87
N SER A 25 -13.29 2.96 3.23
CA SER A 25 -12.80 1.78 3.96
C SER A 25 -11.53 2.09 4.77
N LYS A 26 -10.60 2.92 4.25
CA LYS A 26 -9.40 3.34 4.99
C LYS A 26 -9.71 4.13 6.26
N VAL A 27 -10.77 4.94 6.24
CA VAL A 27 -11.12 5.83 7.36
C VAL A 27 -12.05 5.14 8.36
N MET A 28 -12.99 4.32 7.87
CA MET A 28 -14.03 3.71 8.70
C MET A 28 -13.62 2.37 9.29
N GLU A 29 -12.80 1.58 8.58
CA GLU A 29 -12.33 0.31 9.11
C GLU A 29 -11.21 0.53 10.12
N LYS A 30 -11.27 -0.20 11.23
CA LYS A 30 -10.19 -0.27 12.20
C LYS A 30 -9.34 -1.50 11.92
N SER A 31 -8.03 -1.36 12.13
CA SER A 31 -7.05 -2.43 12.06
C SER A 31 -6.31 -2.52 13.39
N GLU A 32 -5.89 -3.74 13.72
CA GLU A 32 -5.07 -4.02 14.89
C GLU A 32 -3.62 -3.68 14.60
N PHE A 33 -2.99 -2.90 15.48
CA PHE A 33 -1.57 -2.59 15.43
C PHE A 33 -0.92 -3.05 16.75
N SER A 34 0.05 -3.94 16.69
CA SER A 34 0.78 -4.45 17.84
C SER A 34 2.29 -4.40 17.60
N GLY A 35 3.06 -4.58 18.68
CA GLY A 35 4.52 -4.67 18.64
C GLY A 35 5.17 -3.50 17.88
N GLU A 36 5.98 -3.81 16.87
CA GLU A 36 6.75 -2.84 16.11
C GLU A 36 5.87 -1.80 15.39
N SER A 37 4.72 -2.20 14.83
CA SER A 37 3.85 -1.26 14.11
C SER A 37 3.21 -0.24 15.05
N ALA A 38 2.82 -0.67 16.25
CA ALA A 38 2.32 0.24 17.29
C ALA A 38 3.43 1.16 17.80
N ALA A 39 4.65 0.64 18.00
CA ALA A 39 5.81 1.44 18.37
C ALA A 39 6.13 2.52 17.33
N ILE A 40 6.09 2.19 16.04
CA ILE A 40 6.24 3.14 14.93
C ILE A 40 5.19 4.25 15.02
N LEU A 41 3.91 3.90 15.23
CA LEU A 41 2.82 4.87 15.35
C LEU A 41 2.94 5.75 16.60
N ALA A 42 3.38 5.19 17.72
CA ALA A 42 3.65 5.94 18.94
C ALA A 42 4.82 6.93 18.76
N ASN A 43 5.90 6.49 18.12
CA ASN A 43 7.03 7.35 17.76
C ASN A 43 6.64 8.46 16.76
N MET A 44 5.60 8.25 15.95
CA MET A 44 5.00 9.28 15.09
C MET A 44 4.00 10.20 15.81
N GLY A 45 3.73 9.95 17.10
CA GLY A 45 2.80 10.73 17.92
C GLY A 45 1.32 10.39 17.71
N VAL A 46 0.99 9.29 17.02
CA VAL A 46 -0.39 8.85 16.79
C VAL A 46 -0.96 8.21 18.05
N ILE A 47 -0.19 7.34 18.71
CA ILE A 47 -0.57 6.70 19.96
C ILE A 47 0.01 7.53 21.10
N LYS A 48 -0.86 8.16 21.90
CA LYS A 48 -0.46 8.68 23.21
C LYS A 48 -0.50 7.47 24.14
N GLN A 49 0.66 7.00 24.60
CA GLN A 49 0.71 5.88 25.53
C GLN A 49 -0.21 6.22 26.71
N ALA A 50 -1.17 5.33 27.02
CA ALA A 50 -1.85 5.42 28.29
C ALA A 50 -0.76 5.30 29.35
N THR A 51 -0.66 6.28 30.25
CA THR A 51 0.29 6.28 31.36
C THR A 51 0.32 4.87 31.91
N ALA A 52 1.48 4.20 31.84
CA ALA A 52 1.61 2.83 32.31
C ALA A 52 0.93 2.75 33.68
N PRO A 53 0.04 1.77 33.92
CA PRO A 53 -0.63 1.66 35.22
C PRO A 53 0.46 1.68 36.28
N THR A 54 0.47 2.73 37.10
CA THR A 54 1.52 2.95 38.10
C THR A 54 1.67 1.67 38.91
N PRO A 55 2.82 0.98 38.83
CA PRO A 55 3.04 -0.24 39.60
C PRO A 55 3.01 0.17 41.08
N GLY A 56 1.89 -0.07 41.76
CA GLY A 56 1.70 0.33 43.16
C GLY A 56 0.45 1.17 43.45
N GLY A 57 -0.41 1.47 42.47
CA GLY A 57 -1.76 1.93 42.77
C GLY A 57 -2.58 0.76 43.32
N GLU A 58 -2.61 0.60 44.65
CA GLU A 58 -3.49 -0.34 45.34
C GLU A 58 -4.90 -0.23 44.75
N ALA A 59 -5.36 -1.32 44.15
CA ALA A 59 -6.73 -1.44 43.67
C ALA A 59 -7.65 -1.32 44.88
N ASN A 60 -8.29 -0.15 45.05
CA ASN A 60 -9.47 -0.06 45.89
C ASN A 60 -10.57 -0.89 45.23
N ASP A 61 -10.71 -2.09 45.77
CA ASP A 61 -11.61 -3.15 45.41
C ASP A 61 -13.05 -2.75 45.78
N GLU A 62 -13.70 -1.93 44.96
CA GLU A 62 -15.17 -1.79 45.00
C GLU A 62 -15.79 -2.88 44.13
N GLY A 63 -16.14 -3.98 44.81
CA GLY A 63 -16.72 -5.19 44.23
C GLY A 63 -17.96 -4.93 43.36
N GLY A 64 -17.75 -5.05 42.05
CA GLY A 64 -18.79 -5.17 41.04
C GLY A 64 -18.50 -6.37 40.15
N SER A 65 -18.95 -7.56 40.59
CA SER A 65 -18.88 -8.79 39.80
C SER A 65 -19.60 -8.61 38.46
N THR A 66 -18.84 -8.40 37.40
CA THR A 66 -19.28 -8.62 36.02
C THR A 66 -18.42 -9.74 35.45
N GLU A 67 -19.05 -10.88 35.17
CA GLU A 67 -18.40 -12.02 34.54
C GLU A 67 -17.71 -11.59 33.23
N PRO A 68 -16.52 -12.11 32.93
CA PRO A 68 -15.85 -11.81 31.69
C PRO A 68 -16.55 -12.57 30.55
N ILE A 69 -17.27 -11.83 29.70
CA ILE A 69 -17.69 -12.31 28.39
C ILE A 69 -16.42 -12.53 27.56
N ALA A 70 -16.05 -13.80 27.36
CA ALA A 70 -14.96 -14.19 26.49
C ALA A 70 -15.24 -13.72 25.05
N PHE A 71 -14.52 -12.68 24.62
CA PHE A 71 -14.52 -12.21 23.25
C PHE A 71 -13.78 -13.23 22.37
N GLN A 72 -14.50 -14.00 21.57
CA GLN A 72 -13.92 -14.77 20.47
C GLN A 72 -13.71 -13.82 19.28
N PRO A 73 -12.46 -13.54 18.85
CA PRO A 73 -12.22 -12.74 17.66
C PRO A 73 -12.80 -13.46 16.44
N GLY A 74 -13.55 -12.68 15.65
CA GLY A 74 -14.39 -13.17 14.58
C GLY A 74 -13.63 -13.95 13.51
N ARG A 75 -14.11 -15.16 13.28
CA ARG A 75 -14.01 -15.86 11.99
C ARG A 75 -14.40 -14.89 10.88
N SER A 76 -13.53 -14.78 9.88
CA SER A 76 -13.86 -14.32 8.54
C SER A 76 -15.17 -15.00 8.11
N ARG A 77 -16.17 -14.21 7.70
CA ARG A 77 -17.41 -14.71 7.10
C ARG A 77 -17.07 -15.49 5.82
N GLN A 78 -16.93 -16.79 5.95
CA GLN A 78 -17.11 -17.73 4.85
C GLN A 78 -18.59 -17.66 4.44
N PRO A 79 -18.93 -17.36 3.17
CA PRO A 79 -20.31 -17.35 2.72
C PRO A 79 -20.93 -18.73 2.94
N ALA A 80 -22.13 -18.74 3.50
CA ALA A 80 -22.89 -19.93 3.79
C ALA A 80 -23.30 -20.66 2.51
N GLY A 81 -23.04 -21.98 2.50
CA GLY A 81 -23.86 -23.00 1.84
C GLY A 81 -24.25 -22.77 0.38
N GLY A 82 -23.38 -23.17 -0.53
CA GLY A 82 -23.83 -23.79 -1.78
C GLY A 82 -23.93 -25.29 -1.55
N ASP A 83 -25.06 -25.89 -1.90
CA ASP A 83 -25.29 -27.33 -1.85
C ASP A 83 -24.14 -28.11 -2.54
N PRO A 84 -23.77 -29.31 -2.06
CA PRO A 84 -22.84 -30.16 -2.76
C PRO A 84 -23.47 -30.56 -4.10
N LEU A 85 -23.03 -29.95 -5.20
CA LEU A 85 -23.27 -30.53 -6.52
C LEU A 85 -22.58 -31.89 -6.53
N GLU A 86 -23.38 -32.95 -6.66
CA GLU A 86 -22.94 -34.31 -6.91
C GLU A 86 -21.87 -34.28 -8.00
N GLN A 87 -20.64 -34.60 -7.60
CA GLN A 87 -19.55 -34.85 -8.51
C GLN A 87 -19.91 -36.12 -9.29
N PRO A 88 -20.09 -36.07 -10.63
CA PRO A 88 -20.37 -37.27 -11.41
C PRO A 88 -19.25 -38.27 -11.20
N ALA A 89 -19.61 -39.51 -10.87
CA ALA A 89 -18.67 -40.60 -10.70
C ALA A 89 -17.73 -40.68 -11.91
N ALA A 90 -16.43 -40.46 -11.66
CA ALA A 90 -15.39 -40.64 -12.65
C ALA A 90 -15.44 -42.11 -13.13
N THR A 91 -15.58 -42.27 -14.44
CA THR A 91 -15.40 -43.56 -15.12
C THR A 91 -13.94 -43.99 -14.90
N PRO A 92 -13.64 -45.28 -14.63
CA PRO A 92 -12.25 -45.73 -14.51
C PRO A 92 -11.57 -45.61 -15.87
N GLU A 93 -10.75 -44.57 -16.04
CA GLU A 93 -9.78 -44.46 -17.13
C GLU A 93 -8.64 -45.43 -16.88
N GLY A 94 -8.26 -46.13 -17.95
CA GLY A 94 -7.34 -47.25 -17.93
C GLY A 94 -5.93 -46.92 -17.41
N GLU A 95 -5.32 -47.97 -16.89
CA GLU A 95 -3.94 -48.06 -16.43
C GLU A 95 -2.95 -47.46 -17.45
N PRO A 96 -2.17 -46.43 -17.08
CA PRO A 96 -1.17 -45.84 -17.97
C PRO A 96 -0.04 -46.82 -18.25
N GLU A 97 0.16 -47.12 -19.53
CA GLU A 97 1.32 -47.86 -20.03
C GLU A 97 2.62 -47.12 -19.67
N ALA A 98 3.57 -47.84 -19.07
CA ALA A 98 4.82 -47.27 -18.59
C ALA A 98 5.66 -46.67 -19.74
N PRO A 99 6.18 -45.43 -19.62
CA PRO A 99 7.05 -44.86 -20.64
C PRO A 99 8.40 -45.61 -20.72
N PRO A 100 8.99 -45.72 -21.92
CA PRO A 100 10.29 -46.37 -22.10
C PRO A 100 11.41 -45.59 -21.42
N ALA A 101 12.31 -46.33 -20.78
CA ALA A 101 13.50 -45.80 -20.09
C ALA A 101 14.38 -45.01 -21.06
N THR A 102 14.51 -43.70 -20.83
CA THR A 102 15.48 -42.85 -21.51
C THR A 102 16.81 -42.92 -20.77
N THR A 103 17.85 -43.26 -21.53
CA THR A 103 19.24 -43.36 -21.08
C THR A 103 19.77 -41.96 -20.69
N PRO A 104 20.51 -41.81 -19.57
CA PRO A 104 21.09 -40.53 -19.17
C PRO A 104 22.15 -40.05 -20.19
N PRO A 105 22.12 -38.77 -20.62
CA PRO A 105 23.20 -38.21 -21.41
C PRO A 105 24.46 -38.00 -20.57
N ALA A 106 25.60 -38.27 -21.21
CA ALA A 106 26.94 -38.17 -20.64
C ALA A 106 27.26 -36.75 -20.13
N ALA A 107 27.93 -36.68 -18.98
CA ALA A 107 28.35 -35.45 -18.32
C ALA A 107 29.31 -34.64 -19.20
N THR A 108 28.92 -33.40 -19.52
CA THR A 108 29.79 -32.38 -20.10
C THR A 108 30.80 -31.90 -19.04
N PRO A 109 32.09 -31.73 -19.38
CA PRO A 109 33.11 -31.22 -18.45
C PRO A 109 32.82 -29.77 -18.03
N PRO A 110 33.21 -29.35 -16.81
CA PRO A 110 32.97 -27.99 -16.33
C PRO A 110 33.80 -26.96 -17.11
N GLU A 111 33.08 -25.99 -17.67
CA GLU A 111 33.62 -24.79 -18.31
C GLU A 111 34.31 -23.91 -17.25
N SER A 112 35.55 -23.53 -17.53
CA SER A 112 36.43 -22.79 -16.62
C SER A 112 35.92 -21.35 -16.44
N GLN A 113 35.56 -21.00 -15.20
CA GLN A 113 35.19 -19.63 -14.86
C GLN A 113 36.40 -18.68 -14.98
N PRO A 114 36.24 -17.47 -15.54
CA PRO A 114 37.30 -16.48 -15.58
C PRO A 114 37.58 -15.94 -14.17
N GLU A 115 38.86 -15.96 -13.82
CA GLU A 115 39.45 -15.46 -12.58
C GLU A 115 39.13 -13.97 -12.37
N ILE A 116 38.18 -13.68 -11.48
CA ILE A 116 37.85 -12.30 -11.08
C ILE A 116 39.01 -11.78 -10.22
N ARG A 117 39.83 -10.90 -10.80
CA ARG A 117 40.87 -10.15 -10.08
C ARG A 117 40.23 -9.36 -8.94
N SER A 118 40.59 -9.72 -7.71
CA SER A 118 40.21 -9.02 -6.50
C SER A 118 40.81 -7.61 -6.51
N ILE A 119 39.95 -6.59 -6.64
CA ILE A 119 40.33 -5.19 -6.48
C ILE A 119 40.26 -4.89 -4.98
N THR A 120 41.40 -4.81 -4.30
CA THR A 120 41.47 -4.40 -2.88
C THR A 120 40.98 -2.96 -2.76
N PRO A 121 39.92 -2.66 -1.99
CA PRO A 121 39.50 -1.30 -1.72
C PRO A 121 40.59 -0.56 -0.93
N ARG A 122 40.98 0.62 -1.41
CA ARG A 122 41.91 1.53 -0.74
C ARG A 122 41.22 2.09 0.52
N GLN A 123 41.68 1.66 1.69
CA GLN A 123 41.24 2.16 2.99
C GLN A 123 41.55 3.67 3.10
N PRO A 124 40.55 4.55 3.26
CA PRO A 124 40.77 5.98 3.48
C PRO A 124 41.50 6.19 4.81
N ALA A 125 42.53 7.05 4.77
CA ALA A 125 43.26 7.47 5.95
C ALA A 125 42.32 8.19 6.92
N ALA A 126 42.41 7.83 8.20
CA ALA A 126 41.68 8.47 9.29
C ALA A 126 42.07 9.96 9.38
N GLU A 127 41.07 10.83 9.25
CA GLU A 127 41.18 12.24 9.62
C GLU A 127 41.08 12.38 11.16
N PRO A 128 41.78 13.35 11.77
CA PRO A 128 41.79 13.53 13.22
C PRO A 128 40.45 14.06 13.71
N GLU A 129 39.92 13.46 14.77
CA GLU A 129 38.79 13.99 15.54
C GLU A 129 39.21 15.30 16.23
N GLU A 130 38.83 16.43 15.64
CA GLU A 130 38.82 17.72 16.36
C GLU A 130 37.52 17.85 17.16
N GLY A 131 37.70 17.98 18.47
CA GLY A 131 36.66 18.10 19.46
C GLY A 131 35.70 19.25 19.18
N SER A 132 34.41 18.93 19.23
CA SER A 132 33.33 19.90 19.35
C SER A 132 32.53 19.53 20.59
N GLU A 133 32.98 20.05 21.73
CA GLU A 133 32.24 20.00 22.98
C GLU A 133 31.02 20.95 22.94
N GLU A 134 29.90 20.38 23.38
CA GLU A 134 28.98 20.99 24.34
C GLU A 134 28.26 22.28 23.95
N GLY A 135 27.18 22.07 23.18
CA GLY A 135 26.04 22.99 23.10
C GLY A 135 24.71 22.27 23.01
N SER A 136 24.58 21.08 23.60
CA SER A 136 23.32 20.32 23.59
C SER A 136 22.37 20.88 24.65
N THR A 137 21.69 21.98 24.31
CA THR A 137 20.47 22.40 25.02
C THR A 137 19.52 21.20 25.07
N GLY A 138 19.28 20.68 26.27
CA GLY A 138 18.49 19.48 26.54
C GLY A 138 17.04 19.61 26.08
N ALA A 139 16.82 19.52 24.76
CA ALA A 139 15.56 19.06 24.21
C ALA A 139 15.38 17.67 24.80
N THR A 140 14.42 17.54 25.72
CA THR A 140 13.96 16.28 26.27
C THR A 140 13.77 15.32 25.10
N ALA A 141 14.75 14.43 24.91
CA ALA A 141 14.70 13.41 23.89
C ALA A 141 13.48 12.57 24.25
N GLY A 142 12.36 12.83 23.57
CA GLY A 142 11.09 12.16 23.85
C GLY A 142 11.34 10.66 23.87
N ALA A 143 10.77 9.98 24.86
CA ALA A 143 10.93 8.55 25.02
C ALA A 143 10.69 7.86 23.67
N ARG A 144 11.67 7.09 23.20
CA ARG A 144 11.52 6.25 22.00
C ARG A 144 10.81 4.98 22.43
N TYR A 145 9.71 4.69 21.76
CA TYR A 145 8.95 3.48 21.99
C TYR A 145 9.54 2.30 21.20
N SER A 146 9.48 1.12 21.81
CA SER A 146 9.90 -0.17 21.28
C SER A 146 8.68 -1.11 21.14
N ALA A 147 8.87 -2.26 20.49
CA ALA A 147 7.80 -3.23 20.31
C ALA A 147 7.26 -3.77 21.65
N ASP A 148 8.13 -3.91 22.66
CA ASP A 148 7.79 -4.45 23.97
C ASP A 148 6.86 -3.52 24.77
N ASP A 149 6.81 -2.23 24.41
CA ASP A 149 5.90 -1.25 25.01
C ASP A 149 4.43 -1.43 24.57
N PHE A 150 4.17 -2.32 23.59
CA PHE A 150 2.84 -2.60 23.03
C PHE A 150 2.51 -4.10 23.02
N PRO A 151 2.38 -4.73 24.21
CA PRO A 151 2.04 -6.16 24.32
C PRO A 151 0.59 -6.44 23.92
N THR A 152 -0.28 -5.44 24.01
CA THR A 152 -1.68 -5.53 23.58
C THR A 152 -1.88 -4.78 22.26
N PRO A 153 -2.62 -5.37 21.29
CA PRO A 153 -2.95 -4.67 20.05
C PRO A 153 -3.79 -3.42 20.31
N VAL A 154 -3.50 -2.37 19.55
CA VAL A 154 -4.25 -1.10 19.56
C VAL A 154 -5.10 -1.01 18.30
N MET A 155 -6.39 -0.71 18.46
CA MET A 155 -7.34 -0.56 17.36
C MET A 155 -7.32 0.87 16.80
N LEU A 156 -6.78 1.05 15.60
CA LEU A 156 -6.68 2.35 14.94
C LEU A 156 -7.29 2.30 13.53
N PRO A 157 -7.74 3.44 12.97
CA PRO A 157 -8.16 3.54 11.57
C PRO A 157 -7.12 2.94 10.60
N ARG A 158 -7.59 2.19 9.60
CA ARG A 158 -6.76 1.48 8.62
C ARG A 158 -5.82 2.40 7.84
N VAL A 159 -6.15 3.68 7.70
CA VAL A 159 -5.29 4.71 7.09
C VAL A 159 -3.89 4.76 7.71
N TYR A 160 -3.76 4.47 9.02
CA TYR A 160 -2.46 4.44 9.69
C TYR A 160 -1.55 3.29 9.22
N GLY A 161 -2.11 2.24 8.61
CA GLY A 161 -1.34 1.19 7.96
C GLY A 161 -0.49 1.72 6.80
N ILE A 162 -0.96 2.75 6.09
CA ILE A 162 -0.19 3.41 5.04
C ILE A 162 1.02 4.15 5.65
N ALA A 163 0.82 4.84 6.78
CA ALA A 163 1.92 5.55 7.45
C ALA A 163 3.01 4.59 7.96
N VAL A 164 2.61 3.46 8.56
CA VAL A 164 3.53 2.39 8.98
C VAL A 164 4.28 1.82 7.77
N MET A 165 3.56 1.50 6.69
CA MET A 165 4.16 1.01 5.46
C MET A 165 5.19 1.99 4.91
N LEU A 166 4.88 3.28 4.80
CA LEU A 166 5.83 4.30 4.32
C LEU A 166 7.09 4.36 5.17
N LYS A 167 6.96 4.28 6.51
CA LYS A 167 8.11 4.26 7.43
C LYS A 167 8.98 3.03 7.22
N GLN A 168 8.39 1.84 7.16
CA GLN A 168 9.10 0.57 6.96
C GLN A 168 9.77 0.48 5.59
N ARG A 169 9.17 1.05 4.54
CA ARG A 169 9.74 1.07 3.19
C ARG A 169 10.90 2.05 3.02
N ALA A 170 10.99 3.06 3.90
CA ALA A 170 12.15 3.95 3.97
C ALA A 170 13.29 3.36 4.82
N HIS A 171 12.94 2.53 5.81
CA HIS A 171 13.89 1.88 6.73
C HIS A 171 13.64 0.36 6.78
N PRO A 172 13.93 -0.37 5.69
CA PRO A 172 13.68 -1.80 5.66
C PRO A 172 14.58 -2.52 6.67
N ALA A 173 13.99 -3.47 7.41
CA ALA A 173 14.74 -4.32 8.33
C ALA A 173 15.68 -5.26 7.55
N ALA A 174 16.79 -5.66 8.19
CA ALA A 174 17.66 -6.69 7.66
C ALA A 174 16.90 -8.03 7.56
N ASP A 175 17.14 -8.78 6.50
CA ASP A 175 16.63 -10.15 6.35
C ASP A 175 17.35 -11.14 7.29
N GLU A 176 16.94 -12.41 7.25
CA GLU A 176 17.55 -13.49 8.05
C GLU A 176 19.06 -13.68 7.78
N ASN A 177 19.55 -13.23 6.63
CA ASN A 177 20.97 -13.28 6.26
C ASN A 177 21.72 -11.99 6.63
N GLY A 178 21.07 -11.06 7.34
CA GLY A 178 21.62 -9.76 7.70
C GLY A 178 21.71 -8.76 6.55
N ARG A 179 21.11 -9.05 5.39
CA ARG A 179 21.09 -8.13 4.25
C ARG A 179 19.97 -7.12 4.44
N VAL A 180 20.30 -5.83 4.37
CA VAL A 180 19.33 -4.75 4.42
C VAL A 180 18.82 -4.49 2.98
N PRO A 181 17.51 -4.67 2.69
CA PRO A 181 16.96 -4.32 1.40
C PRO A 181 17.15 -2.84 1.08
N MET A 182 17.12 -2.48 -0.20
CA MET A 182 17.17 -1.07 -0.60
C MET A 182 15.90 -0.34 -0.14
N ALA A 183 16.05 0.87 0.43
CA ALA A 183 14.91 1.73 0.72
C ALA A 183 14.23 2.19 -0.59
N ILE A 184 12.90 2.05 -0.67
CA ILE A 184 12.10 2.45 -1.85
C ILE A 184 11.28 3.72 -1.63
N VAL A 185 11.19 4.16 -0.37
CA VAL A 185 10.60 5.44 0.00
C VAL A 185 11.76 6.34 0.45
N PRO A 186 11.84 7.59 -0.02
CA PRO A 186 12.91 8.48 0.40
C PRO A 186 12.76 8.81 1.89
N GLY A 187 13.88 8.85 2.62
CA GLY A 187 13.88 9.09 4.08
C GLY A 187 13.16 10.37 4.49
N TRP A 188 13.19 11.43 3.66
CA TRP A 188 12.46 12.67 3.95
C TRP A 188 10.94 12.44 4.09
N ALA A 189 10.35 11.50 3.36
CA ALA A 189 8.92 11.20 3.46
C ALA A 189 8.58 10.42 4.75
N ALA A 190 9.59 9.81 5.39
CA ALA A 190 9.47 8.92 6.53
C ALA A 190 9.89 9.55 7.88
N ASP A 191 10.85 10.48 7.84
CA ASP A 191 11.54 10.97 9.04
C ASP A 191 11.23 12.42 9.37
N THR A 192 10.65 13.17 8.42
CA THR A 192 10.32 14.57 8.65
C THR A 192 8.96 14.74 9.34
N LYS A 193 8.78 15.91 9.94
CA LYS A 193 7.48 16.42 10.36
C LYS A 193 7.09 17.56 9.45
N VAL A 194 5.80 17.70 9.18
CA VAL A 194 5.31 18.83 8.38
C VAL A 194 5.38 20.11 9.21
N PRO A 195 6.11 21.15 8.76
CA PRO A 195 6.21 22.41 9.48
C PRO A 195 4.81 23.00 9.75
N GLY A 196 4.60 23.53 10.96
CA GLY A 196 3.33 24.11 11.38
C GLY A 196 2.28 23.12 11.88
N LEU A 197 2.24 21.87 11.37
CA LEU A 197 1.33 20.84 11.87
C LEU A 197 1.94 20.00 13.00
N GLY A 198 3.27 19.89 13.05
CA GLY A 198 3.98 19.06 14.05
C GLY A 198 3.71 17.55 13.91
N MET A 199 2.95 17.13 12.89
CA MET A 199 2.64 15.74 12.57
C MET A 199 3.74 15.11 11.72
N ALA A 200 3.98 13.81 11.91
CA ALA A 200 4.90 13.04 11.08
C ALA A 200 4.41 13.02 9.61
N THR A 201 5.33 13.27 8.68
CA THR A 201 5.03 13.31 7.23
C THR A 201 4.31 12.05 6.72
N PRO A 202 4.66 10.81 7.13
CA PRO A 202 3.92 9.60 6.72
C PRO A 202 2.44 9.63 7.10
N VAL A 203 2.11 10.17 8.27
CA VAL A 203 0.73 10.29 8.76
C VAL A 203 -0.04 11.28 7.89
N VAL A 204 0.58 12.43 7.58
CA VAL A 204 -0.03 13.44 6.71
C VAL A 204 -0.25 12.88 5.30
N LEU A 205 0.73 12.18 4.73
CA LEU A 205 0.62 11.57 3.41
C LEU A 205 -0.46 10.47 3.36
N ALA A 206 -0.55 9.65 4.41
CA ALA A 206 -1.60 8.63 4.53
C ALA A 206 -3.00 9.24 4.54
N TRP A 207 -3.23 10.29 5.34
CA TRP A 207 -4.49 11.02 5.36
C TRP A 207 -4.75 11.77 4.07
N ALA A 208 -3.73 12.40 3.46
CA ALA A 208 -3.86 13.08 2.18
C ALA A 208 -4.30 12.10 1.08
N ALA A 209 -3.75 10.89 1.05
CA ALA A 209 -4.18 9.85 0.12
C ALA A 209 -5.66 9.48 0.33
N ALA A 210 -6.05 9.14 1.57
CA ALA A 210 -7.43 8.78 1.87
C ALA A 210 -8.44 9.91 1.55
N LEU A 211 -8.11 11.16 1.90
CA LEU A 211 -8.94 12.31 1.58
C LEU A 211 -9.02 12.57 0.08
N THR A 212 -7.93 12.38 -0.66
CA THR A 212 -7.92 12.50 -2.12
C THR A 212 -8.83 11.46 -2.77
N GLU A 213 -8.86 10.23 -2.25
CA GLU A 213 -9.76 9.19 -2.75
C GLU A 213 -11.24 9.50 -2.46
N ILE A 214 -11.57 9.94 -1.24
CA ILE A 214 -12.95 10.26 -0.84
C ILE A 214 -13.43 11.52 -1.56
N ILE A 215 -12.73 12.64 -1.40
CA ILE A 215 -13.15 13.93 -1.95
C ILE A 215 -13.01 13.90 -3.47
N GLY A 216 -11.89 13.37 -3.99
CA GLY A 216 -11.68 13.26 -5.43
C GLY A 216 -12.68 12.32 -6.10
N GLY A 217 -12.98 11.18 -5.49
CA GLY A 217 -14.05 10.30 -5.98
C GLY A 217 -15.41 11.00 -5.98
N GLY A 218 -15.76 11.71 -4.90
CA GLY A 218 -17.01 12.47 -4.82
C GLY A 218 -17.12 13.59 -5.85
N MET A 219 -16.05 14.36 -6.03
CA MET A 219 -16.00 15.46 -7.01
C MET A 219 -16.02 14.94 -8.44
N LEU A 220 -15.36 13.82 -8.73
CA LEU A 220 -15.49 13.13 -10.01
C LEU A 220 -16.92 12.65 -10.26
N LEU A 221 -17.61 12.09 -9.27
CA LEU A 221 -18.99 11.61 -9.44
C LEU A 221 -19.90 12.74 -9.94
N VAL A 222 -19.81 13.90 -9.28
CA VAL A 222 -20.57 15.11 -9.61
C VAL A 222 -20.07 15.77 -10.91
N GLY A 223 -18.82 15.54 -11.29
CA GLY A 223 -18.20 16.17 -12.45
C GLY A 223 -17.76 17.61 -12.18
N PHE A 224 -17.22 17.86 -10.98
CA PHE A 224 -16.67 19.16 -10.58
C PHE A 224 -15.13 19.09 -10.49
N MET A 225 -14.46 20.04 -11.12
CA MET A 225 -13.01 20.09 -11.34
C MET A 225 -12.40 18.73 -11.71
N SER A 226 -13.03 18.03 -12.65
CA SER A 226 -12.78 16.60 -12.86
C SER A 226 -11.33 16.30 -13.23
N ARG A 227 -10.67 17.19 -13.98
CA ARG A 227 -9.26 17.04 -14.36
C ARG A 227 -8.32 17.11 -13.15
N LEU A 228 -8.58 18.04 -12.23
CA LEU A 228 -7.77 18.25 -11.04
C LEU A 228 -7.86 17.05 -10.11
N TRP A 229 -9.07 16.55 -9.86
CA TRP A 229 -9.27 15.39 -9.00
C TRP A 229 -8.77 14.09 -9.64
N ALA A 230 -8.94 13.92 -10.94
CA ALA A 230 -8.33 12.79 -11.66
C ALA A 230 -6.79 12.80 -11.55
N LEU A 231 -6.15 13.97 -11.63
CA LEU A 231 -4.70 14.11 -11.41
C LEU A 231 -4.31 13.69 -9.98
N GLY A 232 -5.09 14.07 -8.97
CA GLY A 232 -4.88 13.60 -7.59
C GLY A 232 -4.94 12.07 -7.48
N LEU A 233 -5.93 11.44 -8.11
CA LEU A 233 -6.08 9.98 -8.13
C LEU A 233 -4.96 9.28 -8.90
N VAL A 234 -4.46 9.87 -9.99
CA VAL A 234 -3.24 9.40 -10.67
C VAL A 234 -2.08 9.35 -9.68
N GLY A 235 -1.85 10.42 -8.91
CA GLY A 235 -0.80 10.46 -7.90
C GLY A 235 -0.94 9.38 -6.82
N VAL A 236 -2.15 9.17 -6.30
CA VAL A 236 -2.44 8.12 -5.32
C VAL A 236 -2.16 6.73 -5.91
N MET A 237 -2.62 6.45 -7.12
CA MET A 237 -2.41 5.16 -7.77
C MET A 237 -0.96 4.90 -8.13
N SER A 238 -0.25 5.89 -8.66
CA SER A 238 1.18 5.77 -8.96
C SER A 238 1.97 5.46 -7.69
N THR A 239 1.64 6.12 -6.57
CA THR A 239 2.28 5.85 -5.27
C THR A 239 1.94 4.45 -4.75
N ALA A 240 0.69 4.01 -4.87
CA ALA A 240 0.28 2.67 -4.47
C ALA A 240 1.01 1.59 -5.29
N ILE A 241 1.03 1.71 -6.61
CA ILE A 241 1.74 0.78 -7.51
C ILE A 241 3.24 0.74 -7.19
N TRP A 242 3.85 1.90 -6.94
CA TRP A 242 5.25 1.98 -6.54
C TRP A 242 5.52 1.25 -5.21
N THR A 243 4.74 1.55 -4.18
CA THR A 243 4.97 1.02 -2.82
C THR A 243 4.57 -0.44 -2.64
N VAL A 244 3.60 -0.94 -3.41
CA VAL A 244 3.02 -2.28 -3.26
C VAL A 244 3.56 -3.28 -4.28
N THR A 245 3.83 -2.85 -5.52
CA THR A 245 4.19 -3.78 -6.61
C THR A 245 5.64 -3.57 -7.07
N ILE A 246 5.96 -2.38 -7.58
CA ILE A 246 7.25 -2.14 -8.24
C ILE A 246 8.40 -2.17 -7.24
N GLY A 247 8.29 -1.39 -6.15
CA GLY A 247 9.33 -1.27 -5.14
C GLY A 247 9.67 -2.61 -4.47
N PRO A 248 8.69 -3.39 -3.99
CA PRO A 248 8.94 -4.72 -3.44
C PRO A 248 9.58 -5.70 -4.46
N ALA A 249 9.18 -5.63 -5.74
CA ALA A 249 9.81 -6.43 -6.79
C ALA A 249 11.30 -6.04 -6.99
N MET A 250 11.63 -4.74 -6.93
CA MET A 250 13.02 -4.27 -6.96
C MET A 250 13.81 -4.69 -5.73
N GLN A 251 13.22 -4.58 -4.53
CA GLN A 251 13.86 -4.97 -3.26
C GLN A 251 14.27 -6.44 -3.22
N THR A 252 13.46 -7.32 -3.82
CA THR A 252 13.73 -8.77 -3.84
C THR A 252 14.73 -9.18 -4.92
N GLY A 253 15.16 -8.27 -5.81
CA GLY A 253 16.01 -8.58 -6.96
C GLY A 253 15.34 -9.49 -8.01
N LYS A 254 14.03 -9.73 -7.86
CA LYS A 254 13.20 -10.60 -8.71
C LYS A 254 12.41 -9.78 -9.73
N ALA A 255 12.85 -8.58 -10.08
CA ALA A 255 12.15 -7.74 -11.03
C ALA A 255 12.42 -8.18 -12.48
N PHE A 256 11.40 -8.68 -13.17
CA PHE A 256 11.39 -8.85 -14.62
C PHE A 256 11.20 -7.48 -15.30
N LEU A 257 12.02 -7.16 -16.32
CA LEU A 257 12.06 -5.82 -16.96
C LEU A 257 12.30 -4.64 -15.99
N GLY A 258 12.86 -4.89 -14.81
CA GLY A 258 13.20 -3.87 -13.83
C GLY A 258 12.04 -3.37 -12.95
N PHE A 259 10.79 -3.71 -13.26
CA PHE A 259 9.62 -3.26 -12.45
C PHE A 259 8.49 -4.29 -12.34
N LEU A 260 8.46 -5.34 -13.15
CA LEU A 260 7.44 -6.38 -13.06
C LEU A 260 7.89 -7.47 -12.08
N PRO A 261 6.99 -8.02 -11.25
CA PRO A 261 7.33 -9.18 -10.43
C PRO A 261 7.71 -10.38 -11.32
N SER A 262 8.82 -11.08 -11.06
CA SER A 262 9.10 -12.35 -11.70
C SER A 262 8.22 -13.43 -11.08
N HIS A 263 7.01 -13.61 -11.58
CA HIS A 263 6.23 -14.80 -11.29
C HIS A 263 6.58 -15.84 -12.36
N SER A 264 7.21 -16.94 -11.95
CA SER A 264 7.54 -18.07 -12.83
C SER A 264 6.30 -18.67 -13.51
N HIS A 265 5.11 -18.33 -13.01
CA HIS A 265 3.82 -18.74 -13.53
C HIS A 265 2.95 -17.50 -13.74
N ILE A 266 3.05 -16.88 -14.92
CA ILE A 266 2.22 -15.72 -15.31
C ILE A 266 0.71 -16.00 -15.13
N PHE A 267 0.33 -17.28 -15.16
CA PHE A 267 -1.03 -17.76 -15.02
C PHE A 267 -1.26 -18.64 -13.80
N ALA A 268 -0.37 -18.59 -12.78
CA ALA A 268 -0.64 -19.33 -11.55
C ALA A 268 -1.90 -18.79 -10.85
N MET A 269 -2.76 -19.73 -10.50
CA MET A 269 -3.91 -19.50 -9.64
C MET A 269 -3.42 -19.55 -8.19
N THR A 270 -3.60 -18.44 -7.48
CA THR A 270 -3.44 -18.35 -6.03
C THR A 270 -4.78 -18.63 -5.35
N GLU A 271 -4.79 -18.76 -4.03
CA GLU A 271 -6.03 -18.88 -3.23
C GLU A 271 -7.00 -17.71 -3.47
N HIS A 272 -6.50 -16.55 -3.92
CA HIS A 272 -7.28 -15.35 -4.20
C HIS A 272 -7.49 -15.07 -5.70
N GLY A 273 -7.21 -16.05 -6.57
CA GLY A 273 -7.33 -15.92 -8.03
C GLY A 273 -5.98 -15.73 -8.73
N TYR A 274 -5.96 -15.16 -9.92
CA TYR A 274 -4.72 -14.99 -10.69
C TYR A 274 -3.77 -14.02 -10.00
N ALA A 275 -2.49 -14.39 -9.89
CA ALA A 275 -1.47 -13.56 -9.24
C ALA A 275 -1.43 -12.12 -9.77
N TYR A 276 -1.69 -11.93 -11.07
CA TYR A 276 -1.68 -10.62 -11.75
C TYR A 276 -3.00 -9.82 -11.69
N ALA A 277 -4.08 -10.43 -11.16
CA ALA A 277 -5.39 -9.78 -11.17
C ALA A 277 -5.36 -8.46 -10.39
N HIS A 278 -4.60 -8.41 -9.29
CA HIS A 278 -4.48 -7.22 -8.47
C HIS A 278 -3.68 -6.10 -9.17
N GLU A 279 -2.57 -6.44 -9.81
CA GLU A 279 -1.68 -5.52 -10.51
C GLU A 279 -2.37 -4.95 -11.75
N PHE A 280 -3.05 -5.79 -12.54
CA PHE A 280 -3.84 -5.34 -13.69
C PHE A 280 -5.02 -4.48 -13.26
N TRP A 281 -5.64 -4.79 -12.12
CA TRP A 281 -6.69 -3.94 -11.57
C TRP A 281 -6.15 -2.55 -11.20
N GLN A 282 -5.01 -2.47 -10.49
CA GLN A 282 -4.38 -1.19 -10.18
C GLN A 282 -3.98 -0.41 -11.44
N LEU A 283 -3.39 -1.09 -12.43
CA LEU A 283 -3.02 -0.48 -13.70
C LEU A 283 -4.24 0.02 -14.46
N ALA A 284 -5.34 -0.74 -14.48
CA ALA A 284 -6.59 -0.34 -15.10
C ALA A 284 -7.16 0.93 -14.45
N LEU A 285 -7.17 1.00 -13.12
CA LEU A 285 -7.62 2.21 -12.39
C LEU A 285 -6.73 3.42 -12.69
N LEU A 286 -5.40 3.23 -12.78
CA LEU A 286 -4.47 4.29 -13.17
C LEU A 286 -4.75 4.78 -14.60
N CYS A 287 -4.93 3.86 -15.55
CA CYS A 287 -5.26 4.18 -16.94
C CYS A 287 -6.62 4.89 -17.06
N MET A 288 -7.63 4.47 -16.28
CA MET A 288 -8.91 5.16 -16.22
C MET A 288 -8.76 6.58 -15.65
N ALA A 289 -7.96 6.77 -14.59
CA ALA A 289 -7.70 8.10 -14.04
C ALA A 289 -7.02 9.02 -15.08
N PHE A 290 -6.01 8.52 -15.81
CA PHE A 290 -5.42 9.26 -16.93
C PHE A 290 -6.44 9.58 -18.02
N ALA A 291 -7.31 8.62 -18.38
CA ALA A 291 -8.36 8.85 -19.37
C ALA A 291 -9.31 9.98 -18.95
N VAL A 292 -9.77 10.03 -17.68
CA VAL A 292 -10.58 11.16 -17.18
C VAL A 292 -9.79 12.46 -17.20
N MET A 293 -8.52 12.43 -16.75
CA MET A 293 -7.67 13.61 -16.68
C MET A 293 -7.51 14.28 -18.05
N PHE A 294 -7.28 13.50 -19.11
CA PHE A 294 -7.10 14.01 -20.47
C PHE A 294 -8.42 14.28 -21.20
N ALA A 295 -9.43 13.41 -21.08
CA ALA A 295 -10.74 13.61 -21.72
C ALA A 295 -11.52 14.77 -21.09
N GLY A 296 -11.24 15.12 -19.84
CA GLY A 296 -11.92 16.18 -19.11
C GLY A 296 -13.27 15.75 -18.51
N PRO A 297 -14.15 16.71 -18.20
CA PRO A 297 -15.32 16.46 -17.37
C PRO A 297 -16.54 15.94 -18.15
N GLY A 298 -16.61 16.19 -19.47
CA GLY A 298 -17.68 15.77 -20.37
C GLY A 298 -18.88 16.72 -20.38
N ALA A 299 -19.78 16.59 -21.37
CA ALA A 299 -20.90 17.53 -21.54
C ALA A 299 -21.92 17.52 -20.37
N LEU A 300 -22.05 16.38 -19.67
CA LEU A 300 -22.97 16.20 -18.53
C LEU A 300 -22.32 16.49 -17.17
N SER A 301 -21.29 17.32 -17.14
CA SER A 301 -20.58 17.67 -15.90
C SER A 301 -20.95 19.07 -15.43
N ILE A 302 -20.83 19.32 -14.12
CA ILE A 302 -20.95 20.68 -13.58
C ILE A 302 -19.90 21.59 -14.23
N ASP A 303 -18.68 21.10 -14.45
CA ASP A 303 -17.66 21.87 -15.15
C ASP A 303 -18.10 22.27 -16.57
N GLY A 304 -18.76 21.36 -17.30
CA GLY A 304 -19.30 21.64 -18.63
C GLY A 304 -20.42 22.67 -18.60
N ILE A 305 -21.28 22.66 -17.57
CA ILE A 305 -22.36 23.64 -17.40
C ILE A 305 -21.81 25.01 -17.00
N LEU A 306 -20.81 25.06 -16.11
CA LEU A 306 -20.24 26.31 -15.60
C LEU A 306 -19.24 26.96 -16.55
N PHE A 307 -18.45 26.17 -17.29
CA PHE A 307 -17.34 26.66 -18.10
C PHE A 307 -17.46 26.32 -19.59
N GLY A 308 -18.35 25.43 -19.98
CA GLY A 308 -18.52 24.99 -21.37
C GLY A 308 -19.39 25.94 -22.17
N GLY A 309 -19.05 27.23 -22.16
CA GLY A 309 -19.79 28.32 -22.79
C GLY A 309 -20.55 27.85 -24.02
N ARG A 310 -21.88 27.96 -23.97
CA ARG A 310 -22.68 27.87 -25.19
C ARG A 310 -22.24 29.04 -26.04
N ASP A 311 -21.39 28.77 -27.02
CA ASP A 311 -21.30 29.61 -28.20
C ASP A 311 -22.68 29.48 -28.85
N ASP A 312 -23.63 30.30 -28.40
CA ASP A 312 -24.84 30.60 -29.16
C ASP A 312 -24.31 31.26 -30.43
N ASP A 313 -24.10 30.44 -31.47
CA ASP A 313 -23.95 30.86 -32.85
C ASP A 313 -25.24 31.59 -33.27
N GLY A 314 -25.43 32.80 -32.73
CA GLY A 314 -26.43 33.77 -33.14
C GLY A 314 -26.05 34.43 -34.46
N GLY A 315 -25.65 33.61 -35.43
CA GLY A 315 -25.20 33.99 -36.76
C GLY A 315 -26.29 33.87 -37.82
N ASP A 316 -27.57 33.98 -37.45
CA ASP A 316 -28.64 34.30 -38.41
C ASP A 316 -28.87 35.81 -38.39
N ALA A 317 -27.92 36.53 -38.98
CA ALA A 317 -28.10 37.89 -39.44
C ALA A 317 -27.55 38.00 -40.87
N GLU A 318 -28.28 37.42 -41.83
CA GLU A 318 -28.66 38.04 -43.12
C GLU A 318 -29.60 37.12 -43.94
#